data_AF-A0A238JFF8-F1
#
_entry.id   AF-A0A238JFF8-F1
#
_cell.length_a   1.000
_cell.length_b   1.000
_cell.length_c   1.000
_cell.angle_alpha   90.00
_cell.angle_beta   90.00
_cell.angle_gamma   90.00
#
_symmetry.space_group_name_H-M   'P 1'
#
loop_
_entity.id
_entity.type
_entity.pdbx_description
1 polymer ?
#
loop_
_entity_poly.entity_id
_entity_poly.type
_entity_poly.pdbx_seq_one_letter_code
_entity_poly.pdbx_strand_id
1 'polypeptide(L)'
;MRLLALSFSLIASSAMAQDLVYSDRDTDLCYQSAQEPMGCIGLSAAQCMEDTGYATVVEAGCYDRELQYWDRLLNANYRAKMAQAKENDRLNEGFGPSQAEALKTMQRAWIPFRDASCDYERSLWGGGTGGSPAQLNCLMTETARQAITLGYGAGD
;
A
#
# COMPACT_ATOMS: atom_id res chain seq x y z
N MET A 1 16.06 -30.63 56.16
CA MET A 1 15.52 -30.57 54.79
C MET A 1 14.67 -29.31 54.67
N ARG A 2 15.21 -28.21 54.14
CA ARG A 2 14.49 -26.95 53.88
C ARG A 2 14.55 -26.69 52.37
N LEU A 3 13.43 -26.83 51.69
CA LEU A 3 13.27 -26.55 50.26
C LEU A 3 13.14 -25.02 50.09
N LEU A 4 14.13 -24.41 49.45
CA LEU A 4 14.07 -23.03 48.98
C LEU A 4 13.39 -23.03 47.60
N ALA A 5 12.17 -22.50 47.51
CA ALA A 5 11.49 -22.26 46.25
C ALA A 5 11.99 -20.94 45.65
N LEU A 6 12.69 -21.01 44.52
CA LEU A 6 13.00 -19.84 43.69
C LEU A 6 11.78 -19.51 42.81
N SER A 7 11.13 -18.39 43.08
CA SER A 7 10.10 -17.82 42.21
C SER A 7 10.76 -17.08 41.05
N PHE A 8 10.61 -17.60 39.83
CA PHE A 8 11.08 -16.97 38.60
C PHE A 8 9.95 -16.09 38.03
N SER A 9 10.02 -14.78 38.26
CA SER A 9 9.08 -13.82 37.69
C SER A 9 9.40 -13.58 36.20
N LEU A 10 8.52 -14.08 35.33
CA LEU A 10 8.54 -13.79 33.90
C LEU A 10 8.13 -12.33 33.67
N ILE A 11 9.08 -11.48 33.31
CA ILE A 11 8.80 -10.11 32.87
C ILE A 11 8.36 -10.22 31.40
N ALA A 12 7.07 -10.02 31.15
CA ALA A 12 6.54 -9.91 29.80
C ALA A 12 6.98 -8.57 29.21
N SER A 13 8.02 -8.58 28.38
CA SER A 13 8.44 -7.41 27.62
C SER A 13 7.37 -7.10 26.58
N SER A 14 6.62 -6.02 26.77
CA SER A 14 5.77 -5.45 25.72
C SER A 14 6.65 -5.11 24.52
N ALA A 15 6.32 -5.64 23.35
CA ALA A 15 6.96 -5.22 22.11
C ALA A 15 6.65 -3.72 21.91
N MET A 16 7.66 -2.87 22.03
CA MET A 16 7.53 -1.44 21.76
C MET A 16 7.32 -1.29 20.25
N ALA A 17 6.10 -1.03 19.82
CA ALA A 17 5.89 -0.36 18.55
C ALA A 17 6.58 1.01 18.69
N GLN A 18 7.64 1.24 17.92
CA GLN A 18 8.21 2.59 17.84
C GLN A 18 7.15 3.50 17.22
N ASP A 19 6.83 4.60 17.88
CA ASP A 19 5.90 5.60 17.35
C ASP A 19 6.55 6.24 16.11
N LEU A 20 6.05 5.88 14.92
CA LEU A 20 6.49 6.45 13.66
C LEU A 20 5.99 7.89 13.54
N VAL A 21 6.88 8.82 13.17
CA VAL A 21 6.49 10.17 12.78
C VAL A 21 6.09 10.13 11.30
N TYR A 22 4.79 9.92 11.04
CA TYR A 22 4.26 9.76 9.68
C TYR A 22 3.11 10.74 9.40
N SER A 23 3.08 11.29 8.18
CA SER A 23 1.98 12.07 7.62
C SER A 23 1.85 11.80 6.12
N ASP A 24 0.63 11.74 5.59
CA ASP A 24 0.37 11.60 4.14
C ASP A 24 0.77 12.84 3.32
N ARG A 25 1.19 13.93 3.98
CA ARG A 25 1.29 15.28 3.44
C ARG A 25 2.13 15.35 2.15
N ASP A 26 3.31 14.76 2.13
CA ASP A 26 4.25 14.97 1.02
C ASP A 26 3.81 14.23 -0.25
N THR A 27 3.28 13.02 -0.07
CA THR A 27 2.66 12.25 -1.16
C THR A 27 1.40 12.95 -1.65
N ASP A 28 0.54 13.44 -0.75
CA ASP A 28 -0.72 14.12 -1.10
C ASP A 28 -0.47 15.44 -1.87
N LEU A 29 0.42 16.30 -1.37
CA LEU A 29 0.79 17.55 -2.04
C LEU A 29 1.40 17.31 -3.43
N CYS A 30 2.26 16.31 -3.56
CA CYS A 30 2.78 15.92 -4.86
C CYS A 30 1.67 15.41 -5.77
N TYR A 31 0.84 14.47 -5.31
CA TYR A 31 -0.20 13.84 -6.12
C TYR A 31 -1.22 14.86 -6.67
N GLN A 32 -1.56 15.87 -5.88
CA GLN A 32 -2.49 16.93 -6.28
C GLN A 32 -1.92 17.90 -7.33
N SER A 33 -0.59 18.01 -7.46
CA SER A 33 0.06 19.03 -8.30
C SER A 33 0.94 18.47 -9.42
N ALA A 34 1.26 17.17 -9.38
CA ALA A 34 2.18 16.54 -10.32
C ALA A 34 1.54 16.34 -11.71
N GLN A 35 2.29 16.75 -12.74
CA GLN A 35 2.00 16.35 -14.12
C GLN A 35 2.22 14.85 -14.34
N GLU A 36 3.15 14.26 -13.59
CA GLU A 36 3.53 12.84 -13.62
C GLU A 36 3.37 12.22 -12.22
N PRO A 37 2.16 11.76 -11.83
CA PRO A 37 1.84 11.31 -10.47
C PRO A 37 2.68 10.12 -9.97
N MET A 38 3.29 9.35 -10.88
CA MET A 38 4.16 8.23 -10.52
C MET A 38 5.41 8.68 -9.74
N GLY A 39 5.84 9.94 -9.88
CA GLY A 39 6.96 10.50 -9.12
C GLY A 39 6.64 10.77 -7.64
N CYS A 40 5.38 10.67 -7.23
CA CYS A 40 4.94 10.94 -5.86
C CYS A 40 4.99 9.71 -4.95
N ILE A 41 5.21 8.53 -5.52
CA ILE A 41 5.19 7.25 -4.81
C ILE A 41 6.36 7.20 -3.84
N GLY A 42 6.08 7.01 -2.55
CA GLY A 42 7.09 6.82 -1.52
C GLY A 42 7.54 8.11 -0.81
N LEU A 43 7.01 9.29 -1.16
CA LEU A 43 7.48 10.56 -0.60
C LEU A 43 7.19 10.67 0.90
N SER A 44 5.98 10.30 1.34
CA SER A 44 5.61 10.33 2.76
C SER A 44 6.36 9.27 3.57
N ALA A 45 6.59 8.09 2.99
CA ALA A 45 7.41 7.04 3.60
C ALA A 45 8.87 7.49 3.72
N ALA A 46 9.42 8.17 2.70
CA ALA A 46 10.75 8.77 2.75
C ALA A 46 10.87 9.79 3.87
N GLN A 47 9.94 10.74 3.95
CA GLN A 47 9.96 11.75 5.03
C GLN A 47 9.80 11.11 6.42
N CYS A 48 8.95 10.08 6.55
CA CYS A 48 8.81 9.30 7.79
C CYS A 48 10.13 8.64 8.23
N MET A 49 10.93 8.13 7.28
CA MET A 49 12.24 7.56 7.56
C MET A 49 13.28 8.63 7.94
N GLU A 50 13.24 9.82 7.33
CA GLU A 50 14.09 10.95 7.74
C GLU A 50 13.78 11.38 9.19
N ASP A 51 12.51 11.44 9.55
CA ASP A 51 12.06 11.94 10.86
C ASP A 51 12.18 10.90 11.98
N THR A 52 12.15 9.60 11.64
CA THR A 52 12.12 8.50 12.62
C THR A 52 13.41 7.66 12.64
N GLY A 53 14.09 7.51 11.50
CA GLY A 53 15.28 6.69 11.28
C GLY A 53 15.08 5.53 10.30
N TYR A 54 16.14 4.74 10.07
CA TYR A 54 16.19 3.69 9.02
C TYR A 54 16.37 2.29 9.58
N ALA A 55 15.91 2.03 10.81
CA ALA A 55 15.84 0.65 11.28
C ALA A 55 14.85 -0.12 10.40
N THR A 56 15.11 -1.40 10.10
CA THR A 56 14.26 -2.20 9.20
C THR A 56 12.78 -2.23 9.60
N VAL A 57 12.50 -2.14 10.91
CA VAL A 57 11.12 -2.04 11.45
C VAL A 57 10.49 -0.68 11.18
N VAL A 58 11.28 0.39 11.18
CA VAL A 58 10.84 1.76 10.85
C VAL A 58 10.57 1.86 9.35
N GLU A 59 11.47 1.37 8.51
CA GLU A 59 11.26 1.34 7.05
C GLU A 59 9.97 0.60 6.69
N ALA A 60 9.79 -0.61 7.23
CA ALA A 60 8.57 -1.40 7.05
C ALA A 60 7.33 -0.62 7.49
N GLY A 61 7.38 0.01 8.67
CA GLY A 61 6.30 0.82 9.19
C GLY A 61 5.95 2.02 8.31
N CYS A 62 6.95 2.79 7.86
CA CYS A 62 6.74 3.95 7.00
C CYS A 62 6.12 3.56 5.64
N TYR A 63 6.59 2.46 5.04
CA TYR A 63 5.97 1.94 3.81
C TYR A 63 4.54 1.45 4.01
N ASP A 64 4.24 0.77 5.12
CA ASP A 64 2.87 0.34 5.43
C ASP A 64 1.90 1.52 5.61
N ARG A 65 2.35 2.60 6.26
CA ARG A 65 1.54 3.81 6.41
C ARG A 65 1.20 4.46 5.07
N GLU A 66 2.16 4.57 4.16
CA GLU A 66 1.90 5.13 2.83
C GLU A 66 1.10 4.16 1.94
N LEU A 67 1.30 2.85 2.08
CA LEU A 67 0.43 1.85 1.45
C LEU A 67 -1.05 2.09 1.82
N GLN A 68 -1.34 2.39 3.09
CA GLN A 68 -2.72 2.68 3.52
C GLN A 68 -3.28 3.96 2.85
N TYR A 69 -2.44 4.97 2.58
CA TYR A 69 -2.86 6.14 1.80
C TYR A 69 -3.23 5.76 0.36
N TRP A 70 -2.35 5.03 -0.32
CA TRP A 70 -2.58 4.59 -1.69
C TRP A 70 -3.78 3.65 -1.81
N ASP A 71 -4.03 2.78 -0.83
CA ASP A 71 -5.20 1.90 -0.82
C ASP A 71 -6.52 2.69 -0.69
N ARG A 72 -6.55 3.74 0.17
CA ARG A 72 -7.72 4.64 0.26
C ARG A 72 -8.01 5.30 -1.09
N LEU A 73 -6.97 5.80 -1.75
CA LEU A 73 -7.08 6.44 -3.05
C LEU A 73 -7.50 5.46 -4.15
N LEU A 74 -6.91 4.25 -4.18
CA LEU A 74 -7.28 3.18 -5.10
C LEU A 74 -8.78 2.87 -5.02
N ASN A 75 -9.28 2.67 -3.79
CA ASN A 75 -10.69 2.36 -3.56
C ASN A 75 -11.62 3.52 -3.94
N ALA A 76 -11.21 4.77 -3.72
CA ALA A 76 -11.96 5.94 -4.18
C ALA A 76 -12.03 5.99 -5.71
N ASN A 77 -10.90 5.84 -6.38
CA ASN A 77 -10.79 5.88 -7.84
C ASN A 77 -11.55 4.71 -8.49
N TYR A 78 -11.48 3.51 -7.92
CA TYR A 78 -12.25 2.36 -8.38
C TYR A 78 -13.76 2.62 -8.36
N ARG A 79 -14.28 3.21 -7.27
CA ARG A 79 -15.72 3.54 -7.16
C ARG A 79 -16.15 4.56 -8.22
N ALA A 80 -15.35 5.60 -8.43
CA ALA A 80 -15.62 6.61 -9.46
C ALA A 80 -15.62 5.99 -10.87
N LYS A 81 -14.57 5.23 -11.20
CA LYS A 81 -14.43 4.57 -12.51
C LYS A 81 -15.52 3.53 -12.76
N MET A 82 -15.94 2.82 -11.72
CA MET A 82 -17.06 1.86 -11.81
C MET A 82 -18.40 2.56 -12.07
N ALA A 83 -18.63 3.74 -11.49
CA ALA A 83 -19.83 4.51 -11.77
C ALA A 83 -19.87 4.96 -13.24
N GLN A 84 -18.75 5.47 -13.77
CA GLN A 84 -18.61 5.84 -15.17
C GLN A 84 -18.78 4.64 -16.11
N ALA A 85 -18.13 3.52 -15.82
CA ALA A 85 -18.25 2.30 -16.62
C ALA A 85 -19.70 1.80 -16.72
N LYS A 86 -20.46 1.86 -15.61
CA LYS A 86 -21.88 1.49 -15.61
C LYS A 86 -22.75 2.45 -16.43
N GLU A 87 -22.47 3.76 -16.36
CA GLU A 87 -23.18 4.73 -17.18
C GLU A 87 -22.88 4.54 -18.67
N ASN A 88 -21.61 4.28 -19.02
CA ASN A 88 -21.22 3.95 -20.39
C ASN A 88 -21.90 2.67 -20.88
N ASP A 89 -21.99 1.63 -20.05
CA ASP A 89 -22.68 0.39 -20.40
C ASP A 89 -24.18 0.64 -20.66
N ARG A 90 -24.82 1.53 -19.89
CA ARG A 90 -26.22 1.93 -20.08
C ARG A 90 -26.41 2.73 -21.37
N LEU A 91 -25.49 3.64 -21.70
CA LEU A 91 -25.56 4.46 -22.91
C LEU A 91 -25.29 3.66 -24.19
N ASN A 92 -24.47 2.61 -24.10
CA ASN A 92 -24.09 1.73 -25.21
C ASN A 92 -24.86 0.40 -25.23
N GLU A 93 -26.08 0.37 -24.71
CA GLU A 93 -26.84 -0.88 -24.53
C GLU A 93 -26.88 -1.73 -25.81
N GLY A 94 -26.23 -2.90 -25.77
CA GLY A 94 -26.13 -3.86 -26.88
C GLY A 94 -24.95 -3.65 -27.85
N PHE A 95 -24.11 -2.63 -27.63
CA PHE A 95 -22.95 -2.35 -28.47
C PHE A 95 -21.63 -2.51 -27.69
N GLY A 96 -20.97 -3.65 -27.88
CA GLY A 96 -19.66 -3.95 -27.29
C GLY A 96 -19.69 -4.67 -25.94
N PRO A 97 -18.52 -4.99 -25.35
CA PRO A 97 -18.42 -5.64 -24.05
C PRO A 97 -18.74 -4.68 -22.90
N SER A 98 -19.27 -5.21 -21.79
CA SER A 98 -19.49 -4.42 -20.56
C SER A 98 -18.17 -3.90 -19.99
N GLN A 99 -18.04 -2.58 -19.92
CA GLN A 99 -16.92 -1.89 -19.30
C GLN A 99 -16.88 -2.16 -17.79
N ALA A 100 -18.05 -2.23 -17.13
CA ALA A 100 -18.12 -2.49 -15.69
C ALA A 100 -17.58 -3.89 -15.34
N GLU A 101 -18.00 -4.93 -16.08
CA GLU A 101 -17.48 -6.28 -15.85
C GLU A 101 -16.01 -6.42 -16.27
N ALA A 102 -15.58 -5.74 -17.34
CA ALA A 102 -14.16 -5.70 -17.73
C ALA A 102 -13.29 -5.04 -16.63
N LEU A 103 -13.72 -3.91 -16.08
CA LEU A 103 -13.02 -3.21 -14.99
C LEU A 103 -12.89 -4.08 -13.75
N LYS A 104 -13.99 -4.72 -13.33
CA LYS A 104 -14.01 -5.65 -12.20
C LYS A 104 -13.09 -6.84 -12.41
N THR A 105 -13.10 -7.41 -13.62
CA THR A 105 -12.22 -8.53 -13.99
C THR A 105 -10.75 -8.12 -13.90
N MET A 106 -10.39 -6.95 -14.46
CA MET A 106 -9.04 -6.42 -14.39
C MET A 106 -8.57 -6.23 -12.94
N GLN A 107 -9.38 -5.61 -12.08
CA GLN A 107 -9.01 -5.42 -10.66
C GLN A 107 -8.81 -6.75 -9.93
N ARG A 108 -9.68 -7.73 -10.16
CA ARG A 108 -9.55 -9.05 -9.54
C ARG A 108 -8.33 -9.83 -10.03
N ALA A 109 -7.89 -9.61 -11.26
CA ALA A 109 -6.66 -10.19 -11.79
C ALA A 109 -5.40 -9.47 -11.28
N TRP A 110 -5.49 -8.16 -11.02
CA TRP A 110 -4.39 -7.37 -10.48
C TRP A 110 -3.99 -7.77 -9.05
N ILE A 111 -4.96 -8.07 -8.17
CA ILE A 111 -4.67 -8.46 -6.77
C ILE A 111 -3.68 -9.63 -6.67
N PRO A 112 -3.92 -10.81 -7.29
CA PRO A 112 -2.97 -11.92 -7.21
C PRO A 112 -1.64 -11.62 -7.92
N PHE A 113 -1.64 -10.75 -8.95
CA PHE A 113 -0.39 -10.27 -9.56
C PHE A 113 0.44 -9.44 -8.58
N ARG A 114 -0.19 -8.49 -7.87
CA ARG A 114 0.47 -7.68 -6.84
C ARG A 114 1.05 -8.57 -5.74
N ASP A 115 0.21 -9.45 -5.20
CA ASP A 115 0.59 -10.29 -4.07
C ASP A 115 1.75 -11.22 -4.45
N ALA A 116 1.68 -11.88 -5.62
CA ALA A 116 2.76 -12.73 -6.11
C ALA A 116 4.06 -11.95 -6.42
N SER A 117 3.95 -10.75 -6.98
CA SER A 117 5.10 -9.88 -7.24
C SER A 117 5.80 -9.49 -5.94
N CYS A 118 5.05 -9.10 -4.91
CA CYS A 118 5.64 -8.66 -3.66
C CYS A 118 6.12 -9.81 -2.77
N ASP A 119 5.53 -11.00 -2.89
CA ASP A 119 6.09 -12.22 -2.30
C ASP A 119 7.42 -12.60 -2.96
N TYR A 120 7.54 -12.42 -4.28
CA TYR A 120 8.81 -12.58 -4.98
C TYR A 120 9.86 -11.59 -4.49
N GLU A 121 9.54 -10.30 -4.36
CA GLU A 121 10.44 -9.28 -3.81
C GLU A 121 10.95 -9.65 -2.41
N ARG A 122 10.05 -10.12 -1.53
CA ARG A 122 10.44 -10.63 -0.21
C ARG A 122 11.42 -11.80 -0.29
N SER A 123 11.22 -12.71 -1.25
CA SER A 123 12.04 -13.93 -1.39
C SER A 123 13.50 -13.64 -1.70
N LEU A 124 13.80 -12.49 -2.32
CA LEU A 124 15.16 -12.05 -2.65
C LEU A 124 16.03 -11.83 -1.40
N TRP A 125 15.41 -11.68 -0.23
CA TRP A 125 16.07 -11.45 1.06
C TRP A 125 16.23 -12.72 1.92
N GLY A 126 15.73 -13.87 1.46
CA GLY A 126 15.76 -15.10 2.23
C GLY A 126 15.11 -14.94 3.61
N GLY A 127 15.86 -15.24 4.67
CA GLY A 127 15.43 -15.06 6.07
C GLY A 127 15.87 -13.76 6.72
N GLY A 128 16.42 -12.81 5.95
CA GLY A 128 16.94 -11.54 6.46
C GLY A 128 15.84 -10.54 6.87
N THR A 129 16.18 -9.61 7.76
CA THR A 129 15.23 -8.59 8.26
C THR A 129 14.81 -7.56 7.20
N GLY A 130 15.60 -7.40 6.12
CA GLY A 130 15.25 -6.54 4.99
C GLY A 130 14.10 -7.06 4.12
N GLY A 131 13.68 -8.32 4.27
CA GLY A 131 12.56 -8.86 3.50
C GLY A 131 11.22 -8.19 3.79
N SER A 132 10.99 -7.74 5.03
CA SER A 132 9.76 -7.05 5.42
C SER A 132 9.61 -5.67 4.76
N PRO A 133 10.57 -4.73 4.87
CA PRO A 133 10.46 -3.44 4.19
C PRO A 133 10.46 -3.60 2.66
N ALA A 134 11.17 -4.56 2.09
CA ALA A 134 11.13 -4.83 0.65
C ALA A 134 9.72 -5.23 0.16
N GLN A 135 9.05 -6.15 0.87
CA GLN A 135 7.68 -6.55 0.55
C GLN A 135 6.71 -5.36 0.63
N LEU A 136 6.81 -4.57 1.70
CA LEU A 136 5.91 -3.44 1.93
C LEU A 136 6.13 -2.30 0.94
N ASN A 137 7.39 -2.03 0.56
CA ASN A 137 7.70 -1.08 -0.50
C ASN A 137 7.10 -1.52 -1.85
N CYS A 138 7.18 -2.81 -2.18
CA CYS A 138 6.52 -3.36 -3.37
C CYS A 138 5.00 -3.18 -3.31
N LEU A 139 4.36 -3.56 -2.19
CA LEU A 139 2.91 -3.44 -2.02
C LEU A 139 2.46 -1.99 -2.16
N MET A 140 3.17 -1.06 -1.51
CA MET A 140 2.94 0.38 -1.58
C MET A 140 3.06 0.88 -3.03
N THR A 141 4.14 0.53 -3.72
CA THR A 141 4.39 0.93 -5.12
C THR A 141 3.32 0.41 -6.08
N GLU A 142 3.00 -0.89 -6.03
CA GLU A 142 2.01 -1.50 -6.92
C GLU A 142 0.60 -0.97 -6.66
N THR A 143 0.26 -0.75 -5.40
CA THR A 143 -1.03 -0.15 -5.01
C THR A 143 -1.12 1.30 -5.49
N ALA A 144 -0.04 2.08 -5.38
CA ALA A 144 0.03 3.44 -5.88
C ALA A 144 -0.14 3.50 -7.40
N ARG A 145 0.60 2.66 -8.15
CA ARG A 145 0.48 2.56 -9.61
C ARG A 145 -0.96 2.28 -10.02
N GLN A 146 -1.61 1.33 -9.35
CA GLN A 146 -2.99 0.97 -9.64
C GLN A 146 -3.99 2.08 -9.27
N ALA A 147 -3.78 2.77 -8.14
CA ALA A 147 -4.57 3.95 -7.77
C ALA A 147 -4.49 5.03 -8.85
N ILE A 148 -3.29 5.32 -9.35
CA ILE A 148 -3.03 6.28 -10.42
C ILE A 148 -3.69 5.84 -11.73
N THR A 149 -3.53 4.58 -12.15
CA THR A 149 -4.18 4.01 -13.35
C THR A 149 -5.71 4.11 -13.29
N LEU A 150 -6.29 3.94 -12.10
CA LEU A 150 -7.73 4.11 -11.90
C LEU A 150 -8.18 5.58 -11.85
N GLY A 151 -7.29 6.50 -11.49
CA GLY A 151 -7.58 7.94 -11.44
C GLY A 151 -7.54 8.62 -12.80
N TYR A 152 -6.76 8.11 -13.76
CA TYR A 152 -6.69 8.65 -15.12
C TYR A 152 -8.04 8.59 -15.85
N GLY A 153 -8.46 9.71 -16.44
CA GLY A 153 -9.68 9.85 -17.24
C GLY A 153 -10.98 9.88 -16.43
N ALA A 154 -10.91 9.96 -15.09
CA ALA A 154 -12.10 10.07 -14.25
C ALA A 154 -12.66 11.50 -14.13
N GLY A 155 -12.03 12.50 -14.76
CA GLY A 155 -12.36 13.93 -14.66
C GLY A 155 -12.75 14.61 -15.98
N ASP A 156 -12.97 13.84 -17.04
CA ASP A 156 -13.43 14.30 -18.35
C ASP A 156 -14.95 14.09 -18.47
#